data_AF-A0A523EYJ6-F1
#
_entry.id   AF-A0A523EYJ6-F1
#
_cell.length_a   1.000
_cell.length_b   1.000
_cell.length_c   1.000
_cell.angle_alpha   90.00
_cell.angle_beta   90.00
_cell.angle_gamma   90.00
#
_symmetry.space_group_name_H-M   'P 1'
#
loop_
_entity.id
_entity.type
_entity.pdbx_description
1 polymer ?
#
loop_
_entity_poly.entity_id
_entity_poly.type
_entity_poly.pdbx_seq_one_letter_code
_entity_poly.pdbx_strand_id
1 'polypeptide(L)'
;MVDEFSDEPDEIDIEHDPTVLWTPDASDAEREDSSGKLSGAFSWALTIEGGPQNGLTYVLGSGNTVAGRSADAAIFLPDVTVSREHVRFGVDAAGLSMTDLGSTNGTYVNGNRLPAGVLAEGDELMIGKFHMRVSRGHG
;
A
#
# COMPACT_ATOMS: atom_id res chain seq x y z
N MET A 1 25.69 -64.09 8.15
CA MET A 1 24.58 -63.99 7.19
C MET A 1 23.30 -64.00 7.99
N VAL A 2 22.86 -62.81 8.40
CA VAL A 2 21.53 -62.53 8.95
C VAL A 2 21.23 -61.09 8.52
N ASP A 3 20.35 -60.95 7.54
CA ASP A 3 19.85 -59.67 7.04
C ASP A 3 18.54 -59.39 7.77
N GLU A 4 18.47 -58.20 8.37
CA GLU A 4 17.45 -57.76 9.33
C GLU A 4 16.59 -56.67 8.70
N PHE A 5 15.28 -56.74 8.99
CA PHE A 5 14.24 -55.71 8.90
C PHE A 5 13.77 -55.21 7.52
N SER A 6 12.65 -55.84 7.12
CA SER A 6 11.43 -55.25 6.58
C SER A 6 11.21 -53.77 6.95
N ASP A 7 11.04 -52.91 5.94
CA ASP A 7 10.04 -51.85 5.90
C ASP A 7 9.98 -51.31 4.46
N GLU A 8 8.98 -51.73 3.69
CA GLU A 8 8.62 -51.11 2.42
C GLU A 8 7.68 -49.93 2.76
N PRO A 9 8.04 -48.67 2.49
CA PRO A 9 7.05 -47.60 2.55
C PRO A 9 6.19 -47.60 1.28
N ASP A 10 4.90 -47.78 1.51
CA ASP A 10 3.74 -47.67 0.62
C ASP A 10 3.82 -46.56 -0.44
N GLU A 11 3.20 -46.88 -1.56
CA GLU A 11 2.96 -46.09 -2.77
C GLU A 11 2.46 -44.66 -2.48
N ILE A 12 3.05 -43.67 -3.16
CA ILE A 12 2.46 -42.33 -3.27
C ILE A 12 1.86 -42.23 -4.68
N ASP A 13 0.58 -42.58 -4.77
CA ASP A 13 -0.27 -42.37 -5.94
C ASP A 13 -0.59 -40.87 -6.03
N ILE A 14 0.06 -40.14 -6.95
CA ILE A 14 -0.23 -38.73 -7.21
C ILE A 14 -1.15 -38.67 -8.44
N GLU A 15 -2.42 -39.01 -8.24
CA GLU A 15 -3.50 -38.61 -9.12
C GLU A 15 -4.49 -37.73 -8.33
N HIS A 16 -4.44 -36.41 -8.51
CA HIS A 16 -5.64 -35.59 -8.36
C HIS A 16 -5.56 -34.28 -9.16
N ASP A 17 -6.19 -34.37 -10.34
CA ASP A 17 -7.05 -33.41 -11.03
C ASP A 17 -6.99 -31.90 -10.63
N PRO A 18 -6.72 -31.00 -11.60
CA PRO A 18 -6.75 -29.55 -11.38
C PRO A 18 -8.17 -29.02 -11.54
N THR A 19 -8.94 -28.91 -10.46
CA THR A 19 -10.05 -27.95 -10.34
C THR A 19 -10.42 -27.80 -8.86
N VAL A 20 -9.79 -26.83 -8.19
CA VAL A 20 -10.36 -26.27 -6.95
C VAL A 20 -11.25 -25.12 -7.37
N LEU A 21 -12.54 -25.42 -7.54
CA LEU A 21 -13.60 -24.43 -7.48
C LEU A 21 -13.71 -23.94 -6.03
N TRP A 22 -13.12 -22.79 -5.75
CA TRP A 22 -13.41 -22.06 -4.52
C TRP A 22 -14.79 -21.40 -4.66
N THR A 23 -15.80 -22.00 -4.05
CA THR A 23 -17.11 -21.38 -3.81
C THR A 23 -17.17 -20.91 -2.36
N PRO A 24 -17.08 -19.61 -2.07
CA PRO A 24 -17.52 -19.08 -0.80
C PRO A 24 -19.05 -18.89 -0.86
N ASP A 25 -19.78 -19.87 -0.34
CA ASP A 25 -21.21 -19.76 -0.07
C ASP A 25 -21.44 -19.12 1.32
N ALA A 26 -22.01 -17.92 1.27
CA ALA A 26 -22.86 -17.22 2.23
C ALA A 26 -22.53 -17.25 3.74
N SER A 27 -22.41 -16.05 4.35
CA SER A 27 -23.47 -15.45 5.18
C SER A 27 -22.98 -14.16 5.88
N ASP A 28 -23.57 -13.04 5.46
CA ASP A 28 -23.94 -11.88 6.27
C ASP A 28 -22.87 -11.01 6.98
N ALA A 29 -22.48 -9.95 6.27
CA ALA A 29 -22.64 -8.61 6.81
C ALA A 29 -22.99 -7.64 5.67
N GLU A 30 -24.29 -7.42 5.50
CA GLU A 30 -24.86 -6.35 4.67
C GLU A 30 -24.19 -5.01 5.01
N ARG A 31 -23.62 -4.34 4.00
CA ARG A 31 -23.76 -2.89 3.79
C ARG A 31 -23.77 -2.60 2.30
N GLU A 32 -24.99 -2.61 1.78
CA GLU A 32 -25.57 -1.62 0.87
C GLU A 32 -24.70 -1.18 -0.32
N ASP A 33 -25.09 -1.71 -1.47
CA ASP A 33 -25.40 -0.94 -2.68
C ASP A 33 -24.80 0.47 -2.75
N SER A 34 -23.86 0.69 -3.66
CA SER A 34 -24.09 1.66 -4.74
C SER A 34 -23.11 1.49 -5.90
N SER A 35 -23.61 0.98 -7.02
CA SER A 35 -23.36 1.68 -8.29
C SER A 35 -24.01 3.06 -8.12
N GLY A 36 -23.24 4.01 -7.59
CA GLY A 36 -23.76 5.29 -7.15
C GLY A 36 -22.68 6.34 -7.29
N LYS A 37 -22.56 6.86 -8.51
CA LYS A 37 -21.96 8.17 -8.78
C LYS A 37 -20.44 8.23 -8.55
N LEU A 38 -19.67 8.21 -9.64
CA LEU A 38 -18.30 8.77 -9.69
C LEU A 38 -18.28 10.31 -9.47
N SER A 39 -19.22 10.86 -8.71
CA SER A 39 -19.26 12.28 -8.33
C SER A 39 -18.86 12.33 -6.87
N GLY A 40 -17.55 12.39 -6.65
CA GLY A 40 -16.98 12.38 -5.32
C GLY A 40 -15.47 12.23 -5.32
N ALA A 41 -14.77 13.16 -5.99
CA ALA A 41 -13.43 13.63 -5.62
C ALA A 41 -12.24 12.64 -5.73
N PHE A 42 -11.66 12.49 -6.93
CA PHE A 42 -10.20 12.33 -7.02
C PHE A 42 -9.57 13.60 -6.47
N SER A 43 -9.33 13.67 -5.16
CA SER A 43 -9.03 14.95 -4.50
C SER A 43 -7.55 15.18 -4.23
N TRP A 44 -6.70 14.16 -4.16
CA TRP A 44 -5.30 14.34 -3.79
C TRP A 44 -4.34 13.57 -4.67
N ALA A 45 -3.18 14.16 -4.95
CA ALA A 45 -2.10 13.55 -5.71
C ALA A 45 -0.74 13.94 -5.12
N LEU A 46 0.22 13.03 -5.20
CA LEU A 46 1.60 13.21 -4.78
C LEU A 46 2.50 13.17 -6.02
N THR A 47 3.09 14.30 -6.38
CA THR A 47 4.02 14.41 -7.51
C THR A 47 5.45 14.38 -6.99
N ILE A 48 6.29 13.48 -7.49
CA ILE A 48 7.69 13.43 -7.13
C ILE A 48 8.42 14.58 -7.85
N GLU A 49 8.87 15.58 -7.09
CA GLU A 49 9.66 16.71 -7.61
C GLU A 49 11.17 16.52 -7.40
N GLY A 50 11.60 15.48 -6.67
CA GLY A 50 13.01 15.19 -6.47
C GLY A 50 13.30 13.73 -6.16
N GLY A 51 14.40 13.24 -6.72
CA GLY A 51 14.84 11.84 -6.59
C GLY A 51 14.83 11.08 -7.92
N PRO A 52 15.07 9.75 -7.89
CA PRO A 52 15.21 8.92 -9.08
C PRO A 52 13.91 8.76 -9.89
N GLN A 53 12.78 9.18 -9.33
CA GLN A 53 11.43 9.05 -9.89
C GLN A 53 10.77 10.41 -10.16
N ASN A 54 11.58 11.46 -10.37
CA ASN A 54 11.07 12.80 -10.67
C ASN A 54 10.06 12.79 -11.84
N GLY A 55 8.92 13.47 -11.65
CA GLY A 55 7.83 13.57 -12.61
C GLY A 55 6.73 12.51 -12.47
N LEU A 56 6.92 11.49 -11.62
CA LEU A 56 5.85 10.52 -11.33
C LEU A 56 4.81 11.12 -10.38
N THR A 57 3.54 10.96 -10.72
CA THR A 57 2.40 11.42 -9.90
C THR A 57 1.56 10.24 -9.46
N TYR A 58 1.37 10.11 -8.15
CA TYR A 58 0.52 9.09 -7.53
C TYR A 58 -0.80 9.73 -7.10
N VAL A 59 -1.91 9.25 -7.64
CA VAL A 59 -3.24 9.72 -7.25
C VAL A 59 -3.71 8.94 -6.02
N LEU A 60 -4.16 9.67 -5.00
CA LEU A 60 -4.69 9.11 -3.77
C LEU A 60 -6.22 9.06 -3.85
N GLY A 61 -6.77 7.85 -3.78
CA GLY A 61 -8.21 7.64 -3.59
C GLY A 61 -8.60 7.78 -2.11
N SER A 62 -9.91 7.85 -1.85
CA SER A 62 -10.48 7.79 -0.50
C SER A 62 -10.06 6.51 0.22
N GLY A 63 -9.80 6.59 1.52
CA GLY A 63 -9.35 5.47 2.34
C GLY A 63 -7.88 5.57 2.72
N ASN A 64 -7.17 4.44 2.75
CA ASN A 64 -5.78 4.41 3.20
C ASN A 64 -4.82 3.89 2.13
N THR A 65 -3.79 4.67 1.89
CA THR A 65 -2.76 4.38 0.90
C THR A 65 -1.41 4.30 1.61
N VAL A 66 -0.74 3.16 1.52
CA VAL A 66 0.60 2.99 2.11
C VAL A 66 1.67 3.30 1.07
N ALA A 67 2.66 4.08 1.49
CA ALA A 67 3.87 4.33 0.71
C ALA A 67 5.09 3.70 1.37
N GLY A 68 5.94 3.10 0.55
CA GLY A 68 7.14 2.45 1.03
C GLY A 68 7.91 1.74 -0.06
N ARG A 69 8.97 1.06 0.36
CA ARG A 69 9.86 0.28 -0.50
C ARG A 69 9.27 -1.05 -0.94
N SER A 70 8.24 -1.57 -0.25
CA SER A 70 7.62 -2.85 -0.64
C SER A 70 6.85 -2.70 -1.94
N ALA A 71 6.94 -3.69 -2.83
CA ALA A 71 6.13 -3.75 -4.05
C ALA A 71 4.62 -3.88 -3.75
N ASP A 72 4.27 -4.30 -2.54
CA ASP A 72 2.89 -4.36 -2.03
C ASP A 72 2.35 -2.99 -1.59
N ALA A 73 3.22 -1.99 -1.45
CA ALA A 73 2.80 -0.63 -1.12
C ALA A 73 2.16 0.04 -2.35
N ALA A 74 1.01 0.68 -2.14
CA ALA A 74 0.30 1.41 -3.20
C ALA A 74 1.16 2.52 -3.84
N ILE A 75 2.04 3.15 -3.05
CA ILE A 75 3.08 4.03 -3.57
C ILE A 75 4.43 3.34 -3.38
N PHE A 76 4.94 2.80 -4.48
CA PHE A 76 6.22 2.10 -4.51
C PHE A 76 7.39 3.07 -4.68
N LEU A 77 8.23 3.14 -3.64
CA LEU A 77 9.44 3.96 -3.57
C LEU A 77 10.66 3.06 -3.39
N PRO A 78 11.28 2.58 -4.49
CA PRO A 78 12.37 1.61 -4.45
C PRO A 78 13.68 2.27 -4.00
N ASP A 79 13.81 2.57 -2.72
CA ASP A 79 15.05 3.08 -2.15
C ASP A 79 15.38 2.48 -0.79
N VAL A 80 16.68 2.39 -0.51
CA VAL A 80 17.21 1.87 0.76
C VAL A 80 16.91 2.80 1.94
N THR A 81 16.74 4.10 1.71
CA THR A 81 16.38 5.08 2.75
C THR A 81 14.90 5.02 3.12
N VAL A 82 14.10 4.22 2.40
CA VAL A 82 12.66 4.08 2.63
C VAL A 82 12.36 2.71 3.24
N SER A 83 11.63 2.68 4.36
CA SER A 83 11.13 1.45 4.97
C SER A 83 10.12 0.73 4.06
N ARG A 84 9.95 -0.57 4.27
CA ARG A 84 8.98 -1.43 3.54
C ARG A 84 7.58 -0.83 3.53
N GLU A 85 7.11 -0.48 4.71
CA GLU A 85 5.92 0.32 4.96
C GLU A 85 6.42 1.57 5.70
N HIS A 86 6.46 2.71 5.03
CA HIS A 86 7.10 3.91 5.57
C HIS A 86 6.07 4.86 6.17
N VAL A 87 5.09 5.25 5.35
CA VAL A 87 4.04 6.19 5.74
C VAL A 87 2.71 5.71 5.18
N ARG A 88 1.65 5.88 5.96
CA ARG A 88 0.28 5.66 5.55
C ARG A 88 -0.38 7.02 5.34
N PHE A 89 -0.94 7.22 4.17
CA PHE A 89 -1.82 8.32 3.86
C PHE A 89 -3.26 7.92 4.14
N GLY A 90 -4.03 8.80 4.74
CA GLY A 90 -5.47 8.67 4.92
C GLY A 90 -6.16 9.79 4.16
N VAL A 91 -7.04 9.46 3.22
CA VAL A 91 -7.90 10.43 2.56
C VAL A 91 -9.32 10.21 3.08
N ASP A 92 -9.82 11.21 3.78
CA ASP A 92 -11.17 11.23 4.34
C ASP A 92 -11.88 12.56 4.02
N ALA A 93 -13.10 12.74 4.53
CA ALA A 93 -13.89 13.94 4.27
C ALA A 93 -13.24 15.23 4.79
N ALA A 94 -12.35 15.15 5.80
CA ALA A 94 -11.62 16.28 6.35
C ALA A 94 -10.40 16.68 5.51
N GLY A 95 -9.85 15.77 4.69
CA GLY A 95 -8.70 16.05 3.83
C GLY A 95 -7.73 14.88 3.70
N LEU A 96 -6.46 15.22 3.45
CA LEU A 96 -5.36 14.28 3.39
C LEU A 96 -4.61 14.28 4.73
N SER A 97 -4.45 13.12 5.34
CA SER A 97 -3.63 12.90 6.52
C SER A 97 -2.49 11.93 6.20
N MET A 98 -1.43 12.00 6.98
CA MET A 98 -0.31 11.08 6.90
C MET A 98 0.09 10.60 8.29
N THR A 99 0.56 9.36 8.38
CA THR A 99 1.01 8.71 9.60
C THR A 99 2.22 7.84 9.29
N ASP A 100 3.35 8.15 9.89
CA ASP A 100 4.58 7.39 9.82
C ASP A 100 4.42 6.05 10.55
N LEU A 101 4.81 4.96 9.89
CA LEU A 101 4.66 3.60 10.41
C LEU A 101 5.93 3.07 11.09
N GLY A 102 6.78 3.97 11.59
CA GLY A 102 8.06 3.59 12.19
C GLY A 102 9.18 3.57 11.16
N SER A 103 9.22 4.60 10.31
CA SER A 103 10.27 4.70 9.31
C SER A 103 11.64 4.97 9.93
N THR A 104 12.70 4.42 9.33
CA THR A 104 14.06 4.57 9.85
C THR A 104 14.57 6.00 9.75
N ASN A 105 14.24 6.71 8.65
CA ASN A 105 14.70 8.08 8.41
C ASN A 105 13.71 9.15 8.85
N GLY A 106 12.45 8.78 9.12
CA GLY A 106 11.37 9.71 9.38
C GLY A 106 10.75 10.29 8.11
N THR A 107 9.52 10.77 8.28
CA THR A 107 8.78 11.56 7.30
C THR A 107 8.89 13.05 7.64
N TYR A 108 9.14 13.90 6.65
CA TYR A 108 9.23 15.35 6.83
C TYR A 108 8.18 16.06 5.97
N VAL A 109 7.54 17.09 6.52
CA VAL A 109 6.56 17.95 5.85
C VAL A 109 7.02 19.39 5.95
N ASN A 110 7.19 20.08 4.82
CA ASN A 110 7.72 21.44 4.75
C ASN A 110 9.00 21.64 5.58
N GLY A 111 9.90 20.65 5.53
CA GLY A 111 11.17 20.63 6.29
C GLY A 111 11.06 20.24 7.77
N ASN A 112 9.86 20.02 8.31
CA ASN A 112 9.65 19.61 9.70
C ASN A 112 9.38 18.11 9.79
N ARG A 113 10.11 17.40 10.65
CA ARG A 113 9.85 15.97 10.89
C ARG A 113 8.51 15.80 11.58
N LEU A 114 7.56 15.15 10.92
CA LEU A 114 6.21 14.98 11.43
C LEU A 114 5.84 13.49 11.40
N PRO A 115 5.61 12.84 12.56
CA PRO A 115 5.23 11.43 12.60
C PRO A 115 3.76 11.22 12.24
N ALA A 116 2.90 12.21 12.43
CA ALA A 116 1.52 12.17 11.97
C ALA A 116 0.97 13.60 11.83
N GLY A 117 0.13 13.83 10.84
CA GLY A 117 -0.52 15.13 10.66
C GLY A 117 -1.38 15.20 9.41
N VAL A 118 -2.02 16.36 9.23
CA VAL A 118 -2.81 16.67 8.04
C VAL A 118 -1.90 17.37 7.03
N LEU A 119 -2.00 16.95 5.77
CA LEU A 119 -1.32 17.55 4.62
C LEU A 119 -2.29 18.45 3.88
N ALA A 120 -1.83 19.63 3.51
CA ALA A 120 -2.52 20.59 2.69
C ALA A 120 -2.00 20.56 1.23
N GLU A 121 -2.76 21.17 0.33
CA GLU A 121 -2.30 21.30 -1.05
C GLU A 121 -1.07 22.22 -1.12
N GLY A 122 -0.11 21.85 -1.96
CA GLY A 122 1.16 22.57 -2.10
C GLY A 122 2.23 22.17 -1.10
N ASP A 123 1.90 21.40 -0.05
CA ASP A 123 2.87 20.93 0.94
C ASP A 123 3.96 20.07 0.29
N GLU A 124 5.19 20.26 0.75
CA GLU A 124 6.32 19.42 0.37
C GLU A 124 6.47 18.29 1.39
N LEU A 125 6.34 17.06 0.91
CA LEU A 125 6.58 15.86 1.69
C LEU A 125 7.91 15.24 1.29
N MET A 126 8.74 14.91 2.27
CA MET A 126 10.01 14.25 2.06
C MET A 126 10.04 12.91 2.79
N ILE A 127 10.29 11.85 2.02
CA ILE A 127 10.35 10.47 2.48
C ILE A 127 11.71 9.91 2.09
N GLY A 128 12.62 9.77 3.06
CA GLY A 128 14.01 9.44 2.76
C GLY A 128 14.64 10.50 1.84
N LYS A 129 15.00 10.11 0.62
CA LYS A 129 15.53 11.03 -0.41
C LYS A 129 14.50 11.48 -1.46
N PHE A 130 13.25 11.05 -1.35
CA PHE A 130 12.19 11.42 -2.28
C PHE A 130 11.54 12.72 -1.82
N HIS A 131 11.54 13.72 -2.71
CA HIS A 131 10.80 14.95 -2.51
C HIS A 131 9.51 14.84 -3.31
N MET A 132 8.39 14.99 -2.63
CA MET A 132 7.06 14.89 -3.18
C MET A 132 6.31 16.18 -2.88
N ARG A 133 5.43 16.56 -3.79
CA ARG A 133 4.54 17.68 -3.62
C ARG A 133 3.11 17.19 -3.59
N VAL A 134 2.40 17.64 -2.57
CA VAL A 134 0.97 17.40 -2.43
C VAL A 134 0.24 18.34 -3.38
N SER A 135 -0.65 17.81 -4.19
CA SER A 135 -1.52 18.58 -5.07
C SER A 135 -2.96 18.10 -4.90
N ARG A 136 -3.90 19.03 -5.00
CA ARG A 136 -5.32 18.71 -4.95
C ARG A 136 -5.83 18.50 -6.38
N GLY A 137 -6.30 17.30 -6.68
CA GLY A 137 -7.00 17.03 -7.94
C GLY A 137 -8.37 17.71 -7.91
N HIS A 138 -8.62 18.62 -8.85
CA HIS A 138 -9.97 19.08 -9.13
C HIS A 138 -10.60 18.10 -10.13
N GLY A 139 -11.63 17.38 -9.69
CA GLY A 139 -12.51 16.59 -10.55
C GLY A 139 -13.65 17.43 -11.12
#